data_AF-A0A450Z8G0-F1
#
_entry.id   AF-A0A450Z8G0-F1
#
_cell.length_a   1.000
_cell.length_b   1.000
_cell.length_c   1.000
_cell.angle_alpha   90.00
_cell.angle_beta   90.00
_cell.angle_gamma   90.00
#
_symmetry.space_group_name_H-M   'P 1'
#
loop_
_entity.id
_entity.type
_entity.pdbx_description
1 polymer ?
#
loop_
_entity_poly.entity_id
_entity_poly.type
_entity_poly.pdbx_seq_one_letter_code
_entity_poly.pdbx_strand_id
1 'polypeptide(L)'
;GRHHTFFCLSELNTAIRRLLQEMNARPLQRQKVSRWDLFETLDRPALRPLPSTPYEYAQWKKAKASIDYHIEFNRRLYSVPHALVGEVVELRITATLITVLHRGKQVALHQRHGSGRFSTQPHHMPESHRRHSEGLPIAFSPGPSKSVPLPTQWSGINWKIVLIRNTVTGHQRVKQSNTGPTLV
;
A
#
# COMPACT_ATOMS: atom_id res chain seq x y z
N GLY A 1 -25.23 -15.13 29.98
CA GLY A 1 -25.34 -16.44 30.67
C GLY A 1 -24.17 -17.30 30.27
N ARG A 2 -23.58 -18.05 31.20
CA ARG A 2 -22.62 -19.10 30.87
C ARG A 2 -23.39 -20.12 30.00
N HIS A 3 -22.82 -20.60 28.91
CA HIS A 3 -23.45 -21.45 27.86
C HIS A 3 -24.18 -20.68 26.72
N HIS A 4 -23.44 -19.93 25.90
CA HIS A 4 -23.86 -19.58 24.54
C HIS A 4 -22.78 -20.03 23.56
N THR A 5 -23.15 -20.84 22.58
CA THR A 5 -22.31 -21.21 21.45
C THR A 5 -22.68 -20.32 20.27
N PHE A 6 -21.68 -19.69 19.66
CA PHE A 6 -21.86 -18.85 18.48
C PHE A 6 -21.37 -19.60 17.25
N PHE A 7 -22.13 -19.51 16.17
CA PHE A 7 -21.83 -20.22 14.91
C PHE A 7 -21.16 -19.32 13.87
N CYS A 8 -21.11 -18.01 14.12
CA CYS A 8 -20.38 -17.07 13.29
C CYS A 8 -19.90 -15.84 14.09
N LEU A 9 -18.92 -15.13 13.52
CA LEU A 9 -18.32 -13.96 14.15
C LEU A 9 -19.31 -12.78 14.30
N SER A 10 -20.25 -12.62 13.37
CA SER A 10 -21.26 -11.56 13.43
C SER A 10 -22.22 -11.75 14.60
N GLU A 11 -22.63 -12.99 14.86
CA GLU A 11 -23.49 -13.35 15.99
C GLU A 11 -22.80 -13.06 17.33
N LEU A 12 -21.54 -13.50 17.47
CA LEU A 12 -20.71 -13.21 18.63
C LEU A 12 -20.58 -11.69 18.86
N ASN A 13 -20.25 -10.93 17.81
CA ASN A 13 -20.12 -9.47 17.90
C ASN A 13 -21.44 -8.81 18.32
N THR A 14 -22.57 -9.31 17.85
CA THR A 14 -23.90 -8.80 18.25
C THR A 14 -24.15 -9.03 19.74
N ALA A 15 -23.86 -10.23 20.23
CA ALA A 15 -23.99 -10.56 21.65
C ALA A 15 -23.07 -9.72 22.53
N ILE A 16 -21.81 -9.50 22.11
CA ILE A 16 -20.88 -8.62 22.82
C ILE A 16 -21.44 -7.19 22.92
N ARG A 17 -21.94 -6.62 21.82
CA ARG A 17 -22.51 -5.26 21.81
C ARG A 17 -23.66 -5.12 22.81
N ARG A 18 -24.56 -6.10 22.84
CA ARG A 18 -25.67 -6.14 23.80
C ARG A 18 -25.15 -6.16 25.24
N LEU A 19 -24.22 -7.07 25.55
CA LEU A 19 -23.65 -7.18 26.91
C LEU A 19 -22.92 -5.90 27.33
N LEU A 20 -22.23 -5.23 26.41
CA LEU A 20 -21.58 -3.94 26.67
C LEU A 20 -22.59 -2.85 27.01
N GLN A 21 -23.72 -2.78 26.29
CA GLN A 21 -24.80 -1.83 26.62
C GLN A 21 -25.36 -2.10 28.02
N GLU A 22 -25.70 -3.35 28.33
CA GLU A 22 -26.21 -3.74 29.65
C GLU A 22 -25.21 -3.42 30.77
N MET A 23 -23.92 -3.69 30.54
CA MET A 23 -22.85 -3.40 31.50
C MET A 23 -22.63 -1.89 31.72
N ASN A 24 -22.67 -1.11 30.65
CA ASN A 24 -22.42 0.33 30.70
C ASN A 24 -23.58 1.10 31.34
N ALA A 25 -24.82 0.64 31.14
CA ALA A 25 -26.03 1.22 31.74
C ALA A 25 -26.23 0.82 33.21
N ARG A 26 -25.59 -0.26 33.69
CA ARG A 26 -25.73 -0.70 35.09
C ARG A 26 -25.09 0.32 36.05
N PRO A 27 -25.79 0.70 37.15
CA PRO A 27 -25.19 1.51 38.21
C PRO A 27 -23.94 0.87 38.80
N LEU A 28 -22.96 1.71 39.15
CA LEU A 28 -21.76 1.25 39.83
C LEU A 28 -22.10 0.77 41.25
N GLN A 29 -21.32 -0.17 41.78
CA GLN A 29 -21.64 -0.79 43.08
C GLN A 29 -21.74 0.21 44.24
N ARG A 30 -20.99 1.32 44.19
CA ARG A 30 -20.91 2.33 45.26
C ARG A 30 -21.55 3.66 44.90
N GLN A 31 -22.15 3.79 43.71
CA GLN A 31 -22.70 5.05 43.23
C GLN A 31 -23.99 4.81 42.45
N LYS A 32 -24.95 5.72 42.57
CA LYS A 32 -26.23 5.63 41.83
C LYS A 32 -26.12 5.97 40.34
N VAL A 33 -24.92 6.30 39.86
CA VAL A 33 -24.64 6.60 38.45
C VAL A 33 -24.05 5.39 37.74
N SER A 34 -24.30 5.28 36.44
CA SER A 34 -23.75 4.26 35.56
C SER A 34 -22.43 4.71 34.91
N ARG A 35 -21.73 3.78 34.26
CA ARG A 35 -20.54 4.12 33.45
C ARG A 35 -20.90 5.02 32.29
N TRP A 36 -22.07 4.81 31.71
CA TRP A 36 -22.59 5.64 30.63
C TRP A 36 -22.82 7.08 31.08
N ASP A 37 -23.39 7.29 32.27
CA ASP A 37 -23.63 8.64 32.82
C ASP A 37 -22.30 9.39 33.03
N LEU A 38 -21.29 8.69 33.57
CA LEU A 38 -19.95 9.26 33.74
C LEU A 38 -19.29 9.58 32.41
N PHE A 39 -19.41 8.72 31.40
CA PHE A 39 -18.88 8.98 30.07
C PHE A 39 -19.52 10.24 29.45
N GLU A 40 -20.84 10.38 29.52
CA GLU A 40 -21.55 11.52 28.94
C GLU A 40 -21.22 12.83 29.68
N THR A 41 -21.07 12.79 31.00
CA THR A 41 -20.87 14.00 31.82
C THR A 41 -19.40 14.44 31.92
N LEU A 42 -18.45 13.51 31.91
CA LEU A 42 -17.03 13.79 32.15
C LEU A 42 -16.17 13.59 30.90
N ASP A 43 -16.29 12.43 30.26
CA ASP A 43 -15.37 12.04 29.18
C ASP A 43 -15.75 12.72 27.86
N ARG A 44 -17.00 12.58 27.42
CA ARG A 44 -17.50 13.11 26.14
C ARG A 44 -17.14 14.59 25.89
N PRO A 45 -17.34 15.54 26.83
CA PRO A 45 -16.96 16.94 26.59
C PRO A 45 -15.45 17.18 26.53
N ALA A 46 -14.63 16.29 27.11
CA ALA A 46 -13.18 16.37 27.07
C ALA A 46 -12.56 15.66 25.84
N LEU A 47 -13.33 14.82 25.13
CA LEU A 47 -12.85 14.08 23.97
C LEU A 47 -12.71 14.98 22.74
N ARG A 48 -11.62 14.74 21.99
CA ARG A 48 -11.46 15.27 20.63
C ARG A 48 -12.36 14.50 19.66
N PRO A 49 -12.76 15.12 18.53
CA PRO A 49 -13.48 14.40 17.48
C PRO A 49 -12.67 13.17 17.02
N LEU A 50 -13.39 12.11 16.66
CA LEU A 50 -12.79 10.91 16.11
C LEU A 50 -12.00 11.28 14.83
N PRO A 51 -10.71 10.91 14.73
CA PRO A 51 -9.93 11.16 13.52
C PRO A 51 -10.61 10.56 12.28
N SER A 52 -10.60 11.28 11.17
CA SER A 52 -11.19 10.81 9.91
C SER A 52 -10.47 9.59 9.33
N THR A 53 -9.18 9.46 9.63
CA THR A 53 -8.36 8.32 9.26
C THR A 53 -8.35 7.28 10.39
N PRO A 54 -8.81 6.05 10.14
CA PRO A 54 -8.71 4.97 11.11
C PRO A 54 -7.26 4.72 11.53
N TYR A 55 -7.09 4.25 12.77
CA TYR A 55 -5.78 3.80 13.23
C TYR A 55 -5.26 2.65 12.35
N GLU A 56 -4.06 2.82 11.80
CA GLU A 56 -3.40 1.80 10.98
C GLU A 56 -2.34 1.06 11.81
N TYR A 57 -2.64 -0.18 12.18
CA TYR A 57 -1.65 -1.04 12.81
C TYR A 57 -0.53 -1.39 11.83
N ALA A 58 0.72 -1.26 12.29
CA ALA A 58 1.89 -1.61 11.51
C ALA A 58 2.85 -2.50 12.31
N GLN A 59 3.37 -3.53 11.64
CA GLN A 59 4.46 -4.38 12.14
C GLN A 59 5.78 -3.90 11.55
N TRP A 60 6.84 -3.99 12.35
CA TRP A 60 8.19 -3.63 11.94
C TRP A 60 9.07 -4.87 11.85
N LYS A 61 9.82 -5.00 10.75
CA LYS A 61 10.73 -6.13 10.53
C LYS A 61 11.99 -5.67 9.81
N LYS A 62 13.15 -6.22 10.15
CA LYS A 62 14.38 -6.04 9.36
C LYS A 62 14.50 -7.13 8.30
N ALA A 63 14.97 -6.76 7.11
CA ALA A 63 15.26 -7.69 6.02
C ALA A 63 16.52 -7.26 5.29
N LYS A 64 17.33 -8.23 4.84
CA LYS A 64 18.49 -7.97 4.00
C LYS A 64 18.07 -8.03 2.54
N ALA A 65 18.45 -7.04 1.75
CA ALA A 65 18.25 -7.06 0.30
C ALA A 65 19.12 -8.14 -0.33
N SER A 66 18.47 -9.07 -1.03
CA SER A 66 19.13 -10.14 -1.76
C SER A 66 19.85 -9.63 -3.01
N ILE A 67 20.73 -10.45 -3.58
CA ILE A 67 21.54 -10.11 -4.77
C ILE A 67 20.69 -9.78 -6.00
N ASP A 68 19.49 -10.36 -6.05
CA ASP A 68 18.49 -10.11 -7.07
C ASP A 68 17.61 -8.89 -6.74
N TYR A 69 18.07 -7.96 -5.91
CA TYR A 69 17.38 -6.70 -5.53
C TYR A 69 15.96 -6.89 -4.94
N HIS A 70 15.71 -8.01 -4.25
CA HIS A 70 14.44 -8.27 -3.57
C HIS A 70 14.61 -8.50 -2.06
N ILE A 71 13.54 -8.21 -1.32
CA ILE A 71 13.34 -8.62 0.08
C ILE A 71 12.12 -9.55 0.17
N GLU A 72 12.15 -10.50 1.10
CA GLU A 72 11.06 -11.47 1.27
C GLU A 72 10.19 -11.15 2.50
N PHE A 73 8.88 -11.12 2.28
CA PHE A 73 7.89 -11.12 3.35
C PHE A 73 6.70 -12.01 2.99
N ASN A 74 6.33 -12.93 3.89
CA ASN A 74 5.25 -13.91 3.70
C ASN A 74 5.32 -14.66 2.36
N ARG A 75 6.50 -15.20 2.02
CA ARG A 75 6.77 -15.96 0.79
C ARG A 75 6.61 -15.15 -0.51
N ARG A 76 6.48 -13.83 -0.42
CA ARG A 76 6.45 -12.90 -1.56
C ARG A 76 7.70 -12.02 -1.54
N LEU A 77 8.19 -11.75 -2.74
CA LEU A 77 9.41 -10.98 -2.98
C LEU A 77 9.03 -9.57 -3.45
N TYR A 78 9.59 -8.57 -2.78
CA TYR A 78 9.36 -7.16 -3.06
C TYR A 78 10.66 -6.53 -3.49
N SER A 79 10.65 -5.88 -4.64
CA SER A 79 11.85 -5.22 -5.14
C SER A 79 12.26 -4.03 -4.27
N VAL A 80 13.56 -3.79 -4.18
CA VAL A 80 14.18 -2.60 -3.60
C VAL A 80 15.14 -2.01 -4.62
N PRO A 81 15.46 -0.70 -4.57
CA PRO A 81 16.47 -0.12 -5.45
C PRO A 81 17.76 -0.95 -5.45
N HIS A 82 18.27 -1.33 -6.63
CA HIS A 82 19.43 -2.22 -6.75
C HIS A 82 20.69 -1.71 -6.02
N ALA A 83 20.81 -0.39 -5.83
CA ALA A 83 21.88 0.23 -5.06
C ALA A 83 21.91 -0.20 -3.58
N LEU A 84 20.81 -0.81 -3.09
CA LEU A 84 20.68 -1.30 -1.72
C LEU A 84 20.92 -2.82 -1.61
N VAL A 85 21.34 -3.50 -2.67
CA VAL A 85 21.68 -4.93 -2.61
C VAL A 85 22.73 -5.17 -1.52
N GLY A 86 22.48 -6.14 -0.65
CA GLY A 86 23.35 -6.47 0.48
C GLY A 86 23.11 -5.63 1.73
N GLU A 87 22.41 -4.50 1.64
CA GLU A 87 22.08 -3.66 2.78
C GLU A 87 20.91 -4.25 3.60
N VAL A 88 20.85 -3.90 4.89
CA VAL A 88 19.72 -4.21 5.76
C VAL A 88 18.73 -3.05 5.73
N VAL A 89 17.48 -3.35 5.40
CA VAL A 89 16.37 -2.41 5.36
C VAL A 89 15.33 -2.73 6.44
N GLU A 90 14.53 -1.74 6.79
CA GLU A 90 13.39 -1.87 7.69
C GLU A 90 12.10 -1.92 6.88
N LEU A 91 11.20 -2.81 7.26
CA LEU A 91 9.90 -2.98 6.66
C LEU A 91 8.84 -2.48 7.64
N ARG A 92 8.04 -1.51 7.22
CA ARG A 92 6.77 -1.16 7.87
C ARG A 92 5.66 -1.86 7.13
N ILE A 93 5.03 -2.83 7.79
CA ILE A 93 4.05 -3.75 7.22
C ILE A 93 2.68 -3.40 7.79
N THR A 94 1.75 -3.00 6.94
CA THR A 94 0.36 -2.73 7.33
C THR A 94 -0.56 -3.84 6.82
N ALA A 95 -1.88 -3.69 6.99
CA ALA A 95 -2.84 -4.64 6.44
C ALA A 95 -2.73 -4.74 4.91
N THR A 96 -2.37 -3.65 4.23
CA THR A 96 -2.40 -3.55 2.77
C THR A 96 -1.05 -3.24 2.14
N LEU A 97 -0.10 -2.68 2.89
CA LEU A 97 1.16 -2.15 2.32
C LEU A 97 2.40 -2.76 2.97
N ILE A 98 3.47 -2.83 2.16
CA ILE A 98 4.85 -3.06 2.57
C ILE A 98 5.64 -1.80 2.21
N THR A 99 5.99 -1.02 3.22
CA THR A 99 6.89 0.13 3.04
C THR A 99 8.30 -0.32 3.39
N VAL A 100 9.24 -0.09 2.48
CA VAL A 100 10.66 -0.37 2.72
C VAL A 100 11.35 0.93 3.08
N LEU A 101 12.05 0.95 4.21
CA LEU A 101 12.81 2.07 4.72
C LEU A 101 14.29 1.71 4.79
N HIS A 102 15.15 2.63 4.36
CA HIS A 102 16.58 2.55 4.56
C HIS A 102 17.02 3.80 5.31
N ARG A 103 17.60 3.63 6.51
CA ARG A 103 18.04 4.72 7.41
C ARG A 103 16.93 5.74 7.67
N GLY A 104 15.72 5.25 7.97
CA GLY A 104 14.54 6.06 8.26
C GLY A 104 13.86 6.72 7.06
N LYS A 105 14.40 6.57 5.84
CA LYS A 105 13.80 7.11 4.61
C LYS A 105 13.07 6.01 3.84
N GLN A 106 11.84 6.27 3.41
CA GLN A 106 11.13 5.36 2.52
C GLN A 106 11.84 5.29 1.17
N VAL A 107 12.20 4.07 0.76
CA VAL A 107 12.87 3.79 -0.52
C VAL A 107 12.01 2.97 -1.48
N ALA A 108 11.00 2.27 -0.97
CA ALA A 108 10.02 1.57 -1.80
C ALA A 108 8.67 1.43 -1.06
N LEU A 109 7.60 1.28 -1.83
CA LEU A 109 6.25 1.02 -1.32
C LEU A 109 5.55 0.01 -2.22
N HIS A 110 5.02 -1.06 -1.65
CA HIS A 110 4.37 -2.14 -2.39
C HIS A 110 3.03 -2.52 -1.76
N GLN A 111 2.11 -3.03 -2.58
CA GLN A 111 0.93 -3.72 -2.09
C GLN A 111 1.34 -5.06 -1.46
N ARG A 112 0.94 -5.30 -0.21
CA ARG A 112 1.18 -6.56 0.51
C ARG A 112 0.51 -7.73 -0.18
N HIS A 113 -0.69 -7.49 -0.71
CA HIS A 113 -1.50 -8.49 -1.40
C HIS A 113 -1.52 -8.21 -2.90
N GLY A 114 -1.61 -9.26 -3.71
CA GLY A 114 -1.59 -9.19 -5.16
C GLY A 114 -1.43 -10.57 -5.78
N SER A 115 -1.38 -10.63 -7.10
CA SER A 115 -1.13 -11.86 -7.84
C SER A 115 0.37 -12.19 -7.89
N GLY A 116 0.70 -13.48 -7.94
CA GLY A 116 2.08 -13.95 -8.11
C GLY A 116 3.00 -13.80 -6.90
N ARG A 117 4.24 -14.28 -7.08
CA ARG A 117 5.27 -14.29 -6.03
C ARG A 117 6.06 -12.98 -5.95
N PHE A 118 6.16 -12.23 -7.03
CA PHE A 118 7.00 -11.05 -7.15
C PHE A 118 6.18 -9.76 -7.25
N SER A 119 6.63 -8.72 -6.54
CA SER A 119 6.18 -7.34 -6.69
C SER A 119 7.40 -6.50 -7.06
N THR A 120 7.64 -6.42 -8.37
CA THR A 120 8.84 -5.80 -8.93
C THR A 120 8.46 -4.47 -9.59
N GLN A 121 9.10 -3.40 -9.15
CA GLN A 121 8.96 -2.09 -9.78
C GLN A 121 10.12 -1.89 -10.77
N PRO A 122 9.85 -1.56 -12.05
CA PRO A 122 10.89 -1.49 -13.07
C PRO A 122 12.06 -0.56 -12.72
N HIS A 123 11.77 0.59 -12.09
CA HIS A 123 12.80 1.57 -11.72
C HIS A 123 13.75 1.12 -10.60
N HIS A 124 13.46 0.01 -9.91
CA HIS A 124 14.39 -0.59 -8.97
C HIS A 124 15.50 -1.39 -9.65
N MET A 125 15.25 -1.88 -10.87
CA MET A 125 16.20 -2.71 -11.61
C MET A 125 17.42 -1.90 -12.10
N PRO A 126 18.61 -2.53 -12.16
CA PRO A 126 19.76 -1.99 -12.88
C PRO A 126 19.40 -1.72 -14.35
N GLU A 127 20.07 -0.76 -14.97
CA GLU A 127 19.76 -0.36 -16.35
C GLU A 127 19.96 -1.49 -17.38
N SER A 128 20.96 -2.35 -17.17
CA SER A 128 21.17 -3.55 -17.99
C SER A 128 19.98 -4.50 -17.93
N HIS A 129 19.47 -4.81 -16.73
CA HIS A 129 18.30 -5.66 -16.54
C HIS A 129 17.01 -5.04 -17.09
N ARG A 130 16.85 -3.71 -16.98
CA ARG A 130 15.70 -3.01 -17.58
C ARG A 130 15.66 -3.19 -19.09
N ARG A 131 16.78 -2.94 -19.77
CA ARG A 131 16.90 -3.08 -21.24
C ARG A 131 16.60 -4.50 -21.71
N HIS A 132 17.07 -5.51 -20.96
CA HIS A 132 16.74 -6.91 -21.23
C HIS A 132 15.25 -7.22 -21.07
N SER A 133 14.61 -6.72 -20.01
CA SER A 133 13.17 -6.94 -19.80
C SER A 133 12.29 -6.21 -20.81
N GLU A 134 12.76 -5.10 -21.35
CA GLU A 134 12.09 -4.28 -22.37
C GLU A 134 12.37 -4.77 -23.81
N GLY A 135 13.21 -5.80 -23.98
CA GLY A 135 13.54 -6.37 -25.30
C GLY A 135 14.46 -5.48 -26.15
N LEU A 136 15.09 -4.45 -25.56
CA LEU A 136 16.03 -3.58 -26.26
C LEU A 136 17.40 -4.28 -26.32
N PRO A 137 17.99 -4.46 -27.51
CA PRO A 137 19.26 -5.16 -27.63
C PRO A 137 20.35 -4.44 -26.85
N ILE A 138 21.21 -5.20 -26.15
CA ILE A 138 22.48 -4.68 -25.66
C ILE A 138 23.24 -4.21 -26.91
N ALA A 139 23.47 -2.91 -27.05
CA ALA A 139 24.40 -2.42 -28.03
C ALA A 139 25.78 -2.95 -27.65
N PHE A 140 26.23 -3.99 -28.36
CA PHE A 140 27.61 -4.43 -28.36
C PHE A 140 28.45 -3.21 -28.77
N SER A 141 29.13 -2.60 -27.81
CA SER A 141 30.12 -1.57 -28.13
C SER A 141 31.40 -2.30 -28.56
N PRO A 142 31.80 -2.28 -29.84
CA PRO A 142 33.15 -2.68 -30.17
C PRO A 142 34.13 -1.73 -29.47
N GLY A 143 35.26 -2.27 -29.00
CA GLY A 143 36.30 -1.53 -28.29
C GLY A 143 36.88 -0.33 -29.07
N PRO A 144 37.76 0.45 -28.43
CA PRO A 144 37.90 1.88 -28.68
C PRO A 144 38.55 2.18 -30.03
N SER A 145 37.83 2.87 -30.93
CA SER A 145 38.44 3.66 -31.99
C SER A 145 38.77 5.07 -31.45
N LYS A 146 39.97 5.53 -31.80
CA LYS A 146 40.61 6.74 -31.25
C LYS A 146 39.94 8.04 -31.72
N SER A 147 39.82 8.99 -30.77
CA SER A 147 39.83 10.48 -30.90
C SER A 147 38.73 11.15 -31.74
N VAL A 148 38.03 12.23 -31.33
CA VAL A 148 38.46 13.54 -30.82
C VAL A 148 37.29 14.20 -30.02
N PRO A 149 37.51 15.09 -29.03
CA PRO A 149 36.45 15.63 -28.16
C PRO A 149 35.94 17.04 -28.53
N LEU A 150 34.85 17.44 -27.83
CA LEU A 150 34.38 18.78 -27.39
C LEU A 150 32.97 19.20 -27.92
N PRO A 151 32.21 20.09 -27.23
CA PRO A 151 32.44 20.73 -25.92
C PRO A 151 31.28 20.63 -24.91
N THR A 152 31.63 21.12 -23.72
CA THR A 152 30.96 21.32 -22.43
C THR A 152 29.63 22.12 -22.45
N GLN A 153 28.85 21.89 -21.38
CA GLN A 153 27.72 22.67 -20.82
C GLN A 153 26.35 22.30 -21.44
N TRP A 154 25.29 22.01 -20.68
CA TRP A 154 24.62 22.90 -19.73
C TRP A 154 24.09 22.22 -18.46
N SER A 155 24.03 23.06 -17.43
CA SER A 155 23.50 22.91 -16.09
C SER A 155 21.97 22.78 -16.00
N GLY A 156 21.51 22.02 -15.02
CA GLY A 156 20.38 22.42 -14.17
C GLY A 156 19.04 21.74 -14.41
N ILE A 157 18.28 21.69 -13.30
CA ILE A 157 16.83 21.46 -13.15
C ILE A 157 16.48 20.01 -12.74
N ASN A 158 16.11 19.72 -11.49
CA ASN A 158 15.01 20.14 -10.60
C ASN A 158 13.85 19.11 -10.63
N TRP A 159 13.50 18.67 -9.43
CA TRP A 159 12.51 17.65 -9.06
C TRP A 159 11.10 18.14 -9.38
N LYS A 160 10.34 17.40 -10.20
CA LYS A 160 8.88 17.50 -10.21
C LYS A 160 8.23 16.12 -10.36
N ILE A 161 7.54 15.78 -9.28
CA ILE A 161 6.40 14.88 -9.15
C ILE A 161 5.57 14.83 -10.44
N VAL A 162 5.28 13.62 -10.94
CA VAL A 162 4.10 13.39 -11.75
C VAL A 162 3.18 12.43 -11.02
N LEU A 163 2.04 13.00 -10.67
CA LEU A 163 0.91 12.40 -10.00
C LEU A 163 -0.16 12.13 -11.09
N ILE A 164 -0.76 10.94 -11.02
CA ILE A 164 -2.14 10.60 -11.42
C ILE A 164 -2.45 10.49 -12.94
N ARG A 165 -2.92 9.31 -13.40
CA ARG A 165 -4.34 8.98 -13.70
C ARG A 165 -4.46 7.69 -14.51
N ASN A 166 -5.01 6.66 -13.86
CA ASN A 166 -5.81 5.63 -14.52
C ASN A 166 -6.99 6.29 -15.23
N THR A 167 -7.21 5.95 -16.50
CA THR A 167 -8.56 5.92 -17.08
C THR A 167 -8.71 4.69 -17.95
N VAL A 168 -9.61 3.83 -17.50
CA VAL A 168 -10.26 2.73 -18.21
C VAL A 168 -10.81 3.24 -19.54
N THR A 169 -10.61 2.52 -20.64
CA THR A 169 -11.44 2.69 -21.84
C THR A 169 -11.93 1.32 -22.29
N GLY A 170 -13.22 1.06 -22.03
CA GLY A 170 -13.95 -0.07 -22.56
C GLY A 170 -14.24 0.14 -24.05
N HIS A 171 -14.10 -0.94 -24.82
CA HIS A 171 -14.53 -0.98 -26.21
C HIS A 171 -16.06 -1.11 -26.29
N GLN A 172 -16.73 -0.08 -26.80
CA GLN A 172 -18.02 -0.25 -27.48
C GLN A 172 -17.78 -0.39 -28.99
N ARG A 173 -18.30 -1.47 -29.56
CA ARG A 173 -18.33 -1.72 -31.00
C ARG A 173 -19.68 -1.25 -31.52
N VAL A 174 -19.66 -0.20 -32.34
CA VAL A 174 -20.77 0.26 -33.16
C VAL A 174 -21.04 -0.78 -34.26
N LYS A 175 -22.30 -1.18 -34.44
CA LYS A 175 -22.83 -1.62 -35.73
C LYS A 175 -24.01 -0.71 -36.08
N GLN A 176 -23.82 0.06 -37.14
CA GLN A 176 -24.89 0.74 -37.87
C GLN A 176 -25.49 -0.25 -38.89
N SER A 177 -26.80 -0.17 -39.09
CA SER A 177 -27.39 -0.24 -40.44
C SER A 177 -28.82 0.34 -40.41
N ASN A 178 -29.01 1.33 -41.28
CA ASN A 178 -30.25 2.00 -41.72
C ASN A 178 -31.40 0.99 -42.00
N THR A 179 -32.69 1.36 -42.07
CA THR A 179 -33.30 2.29 -43.05
C THR A 179 -34.78 2.49 -42.70
N GLY A 180 -35.30 3.72 -42.66
CA GLY A 180 -36.37 4.15 -43.59
C GLY A 180 -37.75 4.34 -42.93
N PRO A 181 -38.67 5.17 -43.48
CA PRO A 181 -39.36 6.19 -42.67
C PRO A 181 -40.91 6.13 -42.61
N THR A 182 -41.44 6.77 -41.55
CA THR A 182 -42.63 7.65 -41.44
C THR A 182 -44.01 7.17 -41.93
N LEU A 183 -45.04 7.29 -41.08
CA LEU A 183 -46.16 8.25 -41.23
C LEU A 183 -47.21 8.10 -40.10
N VAL A 184 -47.56 9.27 -39.54
CA VAL A 184 -48.76 9.71 -38.78
C VAL A 184 -49.17 8.94 -37.51
#